data_AF-A0A496SRV6-F1
#
_entry.id   AF-A0A496SRV6-F1
#
_cell.length_a   1.000
_cell.length_b   1.000
_cell.length_c   1.000
_cell.angle_alpha   90.00
_cell.angle_beta   90.00
_cell.angle_gamma   90.00
#
_symmetry.space_group_name_H-M   'P 1'
#
loop_
_entity.id
_entity.type
_entity.pdbx_description
1 polymer ?
#
loop_
_entity_poly.entity_id
_entity_poly.type
_entity_poly.pdbx_seq_one_letter_code
_entity_poly.pdbx_strand_id
1 'polypeptide(L)'
;MTGLLQCESGLKTDVIDSYSGDTVECSDDLKVDGAIHGDSTDGLNLVAEDTGIASRIQLTPGSNSKILLGTFSGQSIVPRIEIPKGSGNVNITIRGAHLIPYIDNEQDLGSPNERWENVYAGFVYSSNISSLEARVEYLENIIGKMGGRGGYSAIVYKDNGVVYAKNPNGDTIAQGTAGVDDASVIQSAIDQGGFIFIAKGEYIITETLSIKNGDGHIRIYGELGRTTLKAGMSDNLIELGETGTYNQFIEIGYMALHGNDTSPVGIKMFRQLSPKFTRLCIAHFTDSGIKMGGYTCHVEIEGCNIYSNSNYGIYARYSLYEAGGLQPISIRDSVLHYNPTNIYMHNTMAVITSVAFGSGTYGVIFLNVKGVVLDNCYWEAETYGIKIKQDGGACNVGVIEPYFGSDIDTVLVREGSPNIEWMGRWNQISRSGTATFSGDGSTEQFTIAHGLIATPANVQVTPRSEDAANNFYTTVDGTNIYVNYLSPPPSGSNNIKLDWQAKI
;
A
#
# COMPACT_ATOMS: atom_id res chain seq x y z
N MET A 1 84.90 -49.87 -8.91
CA MET A 1 86.38 -49.89 -9.03
C MET A 1 86.94 -48.67 -8.30
N THR A 2 87.73 -48.84 -7.23
CA THR A 2 88.56 -47.76 -6.67
C THR A 2 89.89 -47.75 -7.40
N GLY A 3 90.02 -46.87 -8.40
CA GLY A 3 91.23 -46.69 -9.21
C GLY A 3 91.14 -45.43 -10.07
N LEU A 4 92.27 -44.75 -10.25
CA LEU A 4 92.45 -43.64 -11.19
C LEU A 4 92.19 -44.11 -12.62
N LEU A 5 91.45 -43.34 -13.40
CA LEU A 5 91.54 -43.37 -14.86
C LEU A 5 92.84 -42.66 -15.25
N GLN A 6 93.88 -43.45 -15.50
CA GLN A 6 95.20 -42.98 -15.88
C GLN A 6 95.37 -43.23 -17.39
N CYS A 7 95.27 -42.18 -18.22
CA CYS A 7 95.75 -42.26 -19.60
C CYS A 7 97.28 -42.40 -19.55
N GLU A 8 97.81 -43.41 -20.24
CA GLU A 8 99.20 -43.93 -20.25
C GLU A 8 100.34 -42.92 -20.56
N SER A 9 100.13 -41.62 -20.49
CA SER A 9 101.19 -40.62 -20.75
C SER A 9 101.10 -39.33 -19.94
N GLY A 10 100.38 -39.32 -18.81
CA GLY A 10 100.43 -38.20 -17.86
C GLY A 10 99.78 -36.90 -18.37
N LEU A 11 98.82 -37.02 -19.28
CA LEU A 11 97.98 -35.89 -19.69
C LEU A 11 96.94 -35.61 -18.60
N LYS A 12 97.07 -34.47 -17.92
CA LYS A 12 95.90 -33.79 -17.34
C LYS A 12 95.13 -33.24 -18.54
N THR A 13 93.97 -33.80 -18.81
CA THR A 13 93.11 -33.31 -19.87
C THR A 13 91.78 -32.92 -19.24
N ASP A 14 91.37 -31.68 -19.50
CA ASP A 14 90.06 -31.14 -19.13
C ASP A 14 88.95 -31.67 -20.07
N VAL A 15 89.31 -32.61 -20.94
CA VAL A 15 88.48 -33.15 -22.03
C VAL A 15 88.61 -34.68 -22.06
N ILE A 16 87.50 -35.40 -21.93
CA ILE A 16 87.41 -36.82 -22.27
C ILE A 16 87.00 -36.86 -23.75
N ASP A 17 87.97 -36.97 -24.65
CA ASP A 17 87.72 -37.14 -26.08
C ASP A 17 87.79 -38.64 -26.41
N SER A 18 86.82 -39.16 -27.14
CA SER A 18 86.73 -40.61 -27.37
C SER A 18 87.76 -41.05 -28.43
N TYR A 19 88.52 -42.10 -28.15
CA TYR A 19 89.47 -42.65 -29.14
C TYR A 19 88.76 -43.46 -30.25
N SER A 20 87.52 -43.89 -29.98
CA SER A 20 86.51 -44.30 -30.96
C SER A 20 85.17 -44.55 -30.25
N GLY A 21 84.15 -43.73 -30.52
CA GLY A 21 82.76 -43.94 -30.08
C GLY A 21 82.29 -42.94 -29.00
N ASP A 22 81.09 -42.40 -29.16
CA ASP A 22 80.57 -41.24 -28.40
C ASP A 22 80.00 -41.59 -27.00
N THR A 23 80.45 -42.69 -26.38
CA THR A 23 79.82 -43.25 -25.18
C THR A 23 80.80 -43.42 -24.02
N VAL A 24 80.47 -42.83 -22.87
CA VAL A 24 81.09 -43.14 -21.58
C VAL A 24 80.19 -44.14 -20.86
N GLU A 25 80.55 -45.42 -20.90
CA GLU A 25 79.82 -46.48 -20.21
C GLU A 25 80.41 -46.69 -18.81
N CYS A 26 79.59 -46.51 -17.77
CA CYS A 26 79.96 -46.81 -16.40
C CYS A 26 79.30 -48.12 -15.97
N SER A 27 80.05 -49.01 -15.31
CA SER A 27 79.49 -50.25 -14.75
C SER A 27 78.67 -50.03 -13.47
N ASP A 28 78.59 -48.77 -13.02
CA ASP A 28 77.96 -48.31 -11.77
C ASP A 28 77.55 -46.82 -11.95
N ASP A 29 77.06 -46.16 -10.90
CA ASP A 29 76.62 -44.75 -10.93
C ASP A 29 77.72 -43.80 -11.45
N LEU A 30 77.35 -42.95 -12.43
CA LEU A 30 78.19 -41.83 -12.88
C LEU A 30 78.06 -40.65 -11.91
N LYS A 31 79.12 -40.41 -11.13
CA LYS A 31 79.23 -39.22 -10.28
C LYS A 31 80.08 -38.14 -10.94
N VAL A 32 79.48 -36.99 -11.23
CA VAL A 32 80.19 -35.79 -11.73
C VAL A 32 80.33 -34.79 -10.59
N ASP A 33 81.57 -34.42 -10.26
CA ASP A 33 81.86 -33.35 -9.29
C ASP A 33 82.02 -32.01 -10.03
N GLY A 34 80.88 -31.43 -10.41
CA GLY A 34 80.83 -30.22 -11.23
C GLY A 34 79.51 -30.08 -12.00
N ALA A 35 79.43 -29.04 -12.83
CA ALA A 35 78.29 -28.82 -13.71
C ALA A 35 78.42 -29.62 -15.00
N ILE A 36 77.31 -30.18 -15.47
CA ILE A 36 77.21 -30.77 -16.81
C ILE A 36 76.69 -29.68 -17.74
N HIS A 37 77.52 -29.28 -18.70
CA HIS A 37 77.15 -28.30 -19.73
C HIS A 37 76.82 -29.04 -21.02
N GLY A 38 75.68 -28.70 -21.62
CA GLY A 38 75.41 -29.05 -23.00
C GLY A 38 76.27 -28.20 -23.95
N ASP A 39 76.44 -28.67 -25.18
CA ASP A 39 77.14 -27.88 -26.19
C ASP A 39 76.24 -26.73 -26.74
N SER A 40 76.84 -25.81 -27.48
CA SER A 40 76.15 -24.62 -28.03
C SER A 40 75.21 -24.92 -29.21
N THR A 41 75.24 -26.13 -29.75
CA THR A 41 74.47 -26.59 -30.92
C THR A 41 73.27 -27.45 -30.50
N ASP A 42 73.50 -28.52 -29.74
CA ASP A 42 72.53 -29.55 -29.37
C ASP A 42 72.01 -29.41 -27.93
N GLY A 43 72.71 -28.64 -27.09
CA GLY A 43 72.33 -28.40 -25.69
C GLY A 43 72.59 -29.60 -24.79
N LEU A 44 71.78 -29.73 -23.72
CA LEU A 44 71.85 -30.88 -22.82
C LEU A 44 70.59 -31.73 -22.99
N ASN A 45 70.77 -32.97 -23.42
CA ASN A 45 69.71 -33.97 -23.51
C ASN A 45 69.98 -35.07 -22.48
N LEU A 46 69.05 -35.24 -21.55
CA LEU A 46 69.02 -36.40 -20.67
C LEU A 46 67.93 -37.33 -21.20
N VAL A 47 68.33 -38.47 -21.76
CA VAL A 47 67.44 -39.41 -22.44
C VAL A 47 67.54 -40.76 -21.73
N ALA A 48 66.41 -41.42 -21.49
CA ALA A 48 66.38 -42.66 -20.71
C ALA A 48 67.07 -43.85 -21.41
N GLU A 49 67.04 -43.90 -22.76
CA GLU A 49 67.68 -44.94 -23.57
C GLU A 49 68.14 -44.34 -24.90
N ASP A 50 69.17 -44.92 -25.53
CA ASP A 50 69.69 -44.50 -26.85
C ASP A 50 68.76 -44.93 -27.98
N THR A 51 67.56 -44.38 -27.97
CA THR A 51 66.57 -44.50 -29.02
C THR A 51 65.93 -43.14 -29.27
N GLY A 52 65.41 -42.92 -30.48
CA GLY A 52 64.61 -41.73 -30.78
C GLY A 52 63.33 -41.62 -29.95
N ILE A 53 63.01 -42.61 -29.11
CA ILE A 53 61.68 -42.90 -28.58
C ILE A 53 61.72 -43.13 -27.06
N ALA A 54 62.53 -42.35 -26.34
CA ALA A 54 62.63 -42.40 -24.89
C ALA A 54 62.16 -41.10 -24.21
N SER A 55 61.73 -41.22 -22.95
CA SER A 55 61.48 -40.08 -22.08
C SER A 55 62.74 -39.24 -21.96
N ARG A 56 62.58 -37.91 -21.95
CA ARG A 56 63.72 -37.00 -22.01
C ARG A 56 63.48 -35.68 -21.28
N ILE A 57 64.59 -35.11 -20.81
CA ILE A 57 64.72 -33.72 -20.42
C ILE A 57 65.62 -33.06 -21.45
N GLN A 58 65.13 -31.99 -22.07
CA GLN A 58 65.90 -31.25 -23.08
C GLN A 58 66.06 -29.81 -22.63
N LEU A 59 67.31 -29.36 -22.60
CA LEU A 59 67.71 -27.97 -22.40
C LEU A 59 68.40 -27.50 -23.69
N THR A 60 67.67 -26.82 -24.56
CA THR A 60 68.22 -26.38 -25.85
C THR A 60 68.98 -25.05 -25.71
N PRO A 61 70.06 -24.84 -26.47
CA PRO A 61 70.86 -23.63 -26.38
C PRO A 61 70.31 -22.49 -27.25
N GLY A 62 70.83 -21.28 -27.04
CA GLY A 62 70.76 -20.18 -28.02
C GLY A 62 69.36 -19.64 -28.35
N SER A 63 69.12 -19.42 -29.65
CA SER A 63 67.95 -18.72 -30.18
C SER A 63 66.64 -19.52 -30.09
N ASN A 64 66.70 -20.81 -29.74
CA ASN A 64 65.57 -21.73 -29.57
C ASN A 64 65.51 -22.31 -28.14
N SER A 65 66.02 -21.58 -27.13
CA SER A 65 66.15 -22.07 -25.77
C SER A 65 64.79 -22.46 -25.16
N LYS A 66 64.62 -23.75 -24.84
CA LYS A 66 63.45 -24.26 -24.14
C LYS A 66 63.87 -25.28 -23.10
N ILE A 67 63.08 -25.36 -22.04
CA ILE A 67 63.09 -26.49 -21.11
C ILE A 67 61.91 -27.37 -21.51
N LEU A 68 62.18 -28.61 -21.87
CA LEU A 68 61.14 -29.58 -22.25
C LEU A 68 61.29 -30.86 -21.45
N LEU A 69 60.18 -31.28 -20.84
CA LEU A 69 60.00 -32.58 -20.22
C LEU A 69 59.04 -33.39 -21.10
N GLY A 70 59.55 -34.45 -21.72
CA GLY A 70 58.80 -35.29 -22.64
C GLY A 70 58.71 -36.73 -22.15
N THR A 71 57.56 -37.36 -22.35
CA THR A 71 57.38 -38.80 -22.12
C THR A 71 57.02 -39.50 -23.42
N PHE A 72 57.38 -40.77 -23.55
CA PHE A 72 56.94 -41.60 -24.66
C PHE A 72 55.43 -41.90 -24.62
N SER A 73 54.76 -41.83 -25.77
CA SER A 73 53.42 -42.40 -25.97
C SER A 73 53.31 -43.13 -27.33
N GLY A 74 53.56 -44.44 -27.32
CA GLY A 74 53.28 -45.35 -28.44
C GLY A 74 54.19 -45.23 -29.66
N GLN A 75 54.30 -44.05 -30.28
CA GLN A 75 55.11 -43.81 -31.49
C GLN A 75 55.85 -42.46 -31.49
N SER A 76 55.66 -41.59 -30.49
CA SER A 76 56.31 -40.29 -30.43
C SER A 76 56.48 -39.81 -29.00
N ILE A 77 57.26 -38.75 -28.82
CA ILE A 77 57.43 -38.06 -27.54
C ILE A 77 56.39 -36.98 -27.43
N VAL A 78 55.64 -37.01 -26.34
CA VAL A 78 54.65 -35.99 -26.01
C VAL A 78 55.27 -35.02 -25.02
N PRO A 79 55.39 -33.73 -25.37
CA PRO A 79 55.76 -32.69 -24.40
C PRO A 79 54.74 -32.69 -23.26
N ARG A 80 55.20 -32.90 -22.03
CA ARG A 80 54.37 -32.85 -20.82
C ARG A 80 54.44 -31.49 -20.15
N ILE A 81 55.65 -30.94 -20.06
CA ILE A 81 55.90 -29.59 -19.56
C ILE A 81 56.87 -28.92 -20.53
N GLU A 82 56.50 -27.73 -20.98
CA GLU A 82 57.32 -26.92 -21.88
C GLU A 82 57.41 -25.49 -21.37
N ILE A 83 58.63 -24.99 -21.22
CA ILE A 83 58.95 -23.58 -20.98
C ILE A 83 59.69 -23.08 -22.23
N PRO A 84 59.01 -22.36 -23.13
CA PRO A 84 59.62 -21.89 -24.37
C PRO A 84 60.55 -20.69 -24.13
N LYS A 85 61.30 -20.30 -25.16
CA LYS A 85 62.07 -19.06 -25.15
C LYS A 85 61.13 -17.85 -25.04
N GLY A 86 61.50 -16.87 -24.23
CA GLY A 86 60.84 -15.57 -24.22
C GLY A 86 61.58 -14.55 -23.36
N SER A 87 61.33 -13.27 -23.61
CA SER A 87 61.69 -12.18 -22.72
C SER A 87 60.43 -11.68 -22.01
N GLY A 88 60.45 -11.62 -20.67
CA GLY A 88 59.28 -11.24 -19.88
C GLY A 88 58.43 -12.46 -19.48
N ASN A 89 57.11 -12.34 -19.55
CA ASN A 89 56.19 -13.40 -19.13
C ASN A 89 56.24 -14.58 -20.13
N VAL A 90 56.69 -15.73 -19.67
CA VAL A 90 56.75 -16.98 -20.46
C VAL A 90 55.61 -17.89 -20.03
N ASN A 91 54.88 -18.44 -21.01
CA ASN A 91 53.81 -19.40 -20.74
C ASN A 91 54.39 -20.80 -20.51
N ILE A 92 54.20 -21.34 -19.30
CA ILE A 92 54.46 -22.76 -19.04
C ILE A 92 53.29 -23.55 -19.61
N THR A 93 53.57 -24.44 -20.56
CA THR A 93 52.53 -25.28 -21.17
C THR A 93 52.59 -26.68 -20.59
N ILE A 94 51.47 -27.16 -20.06
CA ILE A 94 51.31 -28.53 -19.57
C ILE A 94 50.34 -29.27 -20.48
N ARG A 95 50.81 -30.33 -21.18
CA ARG A 95 50.00 -31.06 -22.18
C ARG A 95 49.92 -32.55 -21.86
N GLY A 96 48.70 -33.09 -21.99
CA GLY A 96 48.42 -34.51 -21.76
C GLY A 96 48.84 -35.00 -20.37
N ALA A 97 48.95 -34.11 -19.39
CA ALA A 97 49.29 -34.42 -18.01
C ALA A 97 48.20 -33.85 -17.11
N HIS A 98 47.94 -34.52 -15.99
CA HIS A 98 47.09 -33.98 -14.93
C HIS A 98 47.95 -33.18 -13.96
N LEU A 99 47.49 -31.99 -13.60
CA LEU A 99 48.00 -31.26 -12.43
C LEU A 99 47.26 -31.79 -11.20
N ILE A 100 47.92 -32.64 -10.44
CA ILE A 100 47.40 -33.14 -9.17
C ILE A 100 48.15 -32.37 -8.08
N PRO A 101 47.49 -31.45 -7.35
CA PRO A 101 48.13 -30.78 -6.24
C PRO A 101 48.54 -31.81 -5.18
N TYR A 102 49.69 -31.58 -4.56
CA TYR A 102 50.13 -32.39 -3.44
C TYR A 102 49.22 -32.17 -2.22
N ILE A 103 49.19 -33.11 -1.28
CA ILE A 103 48.30 -33.02 -0.09
C ILE A 103 48.75 -31.95 0.92
N ASP A 104 49.95 -31.41 0.74
CA ASP A 104 50.49 -30.32 1.55
C ASP A 104 49.89 -28.99 1.11
N ASN A 105 49.15 -28.36 2.02
CA ASN A 105 48.47 -27.10 1.79
C ASN A 105 49.26 -25.90 2.37
N GLU A 106 50.53 -26.06 2.78
CA GLU A 106 51.36 -24.92 3.21
C GLU A 106 51.59 -23.90 2.09
N GLN A 107 51.44 -24.31 0.82
CA GLN A 107 51.48 -23.45 -0.37
C GLN A 107 50.12 -23.47 -1.10
N ASP A 108 49.09 -22.97 -0.43
CA ASP A 108 47.72 -22.92 -0.95
C ASP A 108 47.59 -21.97 -2.16
N LEU A 109 47.62 -22.54 -3.36
CA LEU A 109 47.38 -21.86 -4.62
C LEU A 109 45.93 -21.36 -4.69
N GLY A 110 45.72 -20.09 -4.34
CA GLY A 110 44.39 -19.49 -4.19
C GLY A 110 44.12 -18.88 -2.81
N SER A 111 45.08 -18.96 -1.88
CA SER A 111 45.00 -18.29 -0.57
C SER A 111 44.82 -16.78 -0.70
N PRO A 112 44.40 -16.06 0.36
CA PRO A 112 44.26 -14.61 0.33
C PRO A 112 45.51 -13.85 -0.15
N ASN A 113 46.70 -14.41 0.08
CA ASN A 113 48.00 -13.83 -0.25
C ASN A 113 48.55 -14.31 -1.61
N GLU A 114 48.02 -15.42 -2.15
CA GLU A 114 48.48 -16.06 -3.39
C GLU A 114 47.30 -16.36 -4.31
N ARG A 115 46.54 -15.31 -4.67
CA ARG A 115 45.36 -15.43 -5.54
C ARG A 115 45.75 -15.39 -7.02
N TRP A 116 45.09 -16.22 -7.81
CA TRP A 116 45.05 -16.07 -9.26
C TRP A 116 44.28 -14.79 -9.61
N GLU A 117 44.93 -13.84 -10.30
CA GLU A 117 44.27 -12.61 -10.76
C GLU A 117 43.15 -12.93 -11.77
N ASN A 118 43.41 -13.86 -12.70
CA ASN A 118 42.44 -14.34 -13.67
C ASN A 118 42.59 -15.85 -13.91
N VAL A 119 41.48 -16.58 -13.96
CA VAL A 119 41.42 -18.00 -14.37
C VAL A 119 40.45 -18.11 -15.54
N TYR A 120 40.96 -18.43 -16.73
CA TYR A 120 40.15 -18.62 -17.93
C TYR A 120 39.98 -20.12 -18.21
N ALA A 121 38.79 -20.65 -17.98
CA ALA A 121 38.47 -22.07 -18.19
C ALA A 121 37.21 -22.24 -19.04
N GLY A 122 37.24 -23.18 -19.99
CA GLY A 122 36.05 -23.50 -20.80
C GLY A 122 34.98 -24.25 -20.00
N PHE A 123 35.39 -25.20 -19.17
CA PHE A 123 34.52 -25.93 -18.24
C PHE A 123 35.25 -26.12 -16.91
N VAL A 124 34.53 -25.91 -15.80
CA VAL A 124 35.01 -26.18 -14.44
C VAL A 124 34.05 -27.18 -13.82
N TYR A 125 34.53 -28.38 -13.53
CA TYR A 125 33.79 -29.40 -12.79
C TYR A 125 34.31 -29.43 -11.36
N SER A 126 33.54 -28.88 -10.42
CA SER A 126 33.91 -28.81 -9.01
C SER A 126 32.85 -29.47 -8.15
N SER A 127 33.25 -30.45 -7.34
CA SER A 127 32.39 -31.04 -6.31
C SER A 127 32.46 -30.31 -4.96
N ASN A 128 33.43 -29.41 -4.76
CA ASN A 128 33.69 -28.69 -3.52
C ASN A 128 34.08 -27.22 -3.78
N ILE A 129 33.14 -26.37 -4.21
CA ILE A 129 33.30 -24.91 -4.09
C ILE A 129 32.80 -24.51 -2.69
N SER A 130 33.70 -24.02 -1.83
CA SER A 130 33.38 -23.66 -0.45
C SER A 130 32.79 -22.27 -0.26
N SER A 131 32.75 -21.41 -1.29
CA SER A 131 32.26 -20.02 -1.13
C SER A 131 31.21 -19.63 -2.17
N LEU A 132 30.09 -20.35 -2.20
CA LEU A 132 28.87 -19.87 -2.88
C LEU A 132 28.24 -18.68 -2.14
N GLU A 133 28.49 -18.56 -0.84
CA GLU A 133 27.84 -17.62 0.09
C GLU A 133 28.06 -16.14 -0.29
N ALA A 134 29.27 -15.73 -0.67
CA ALA A 134 29.55 -14.34 -1.05
C ALA A 134 28.88 -13.91 -2.38
N ARG A 135 28.59 -14.86 -3.28
CA ARG A 135 27.86 -14.58 -4.53
C ARG A 135 26.35 -14.60 -4.30
N VAL A 136 25.86 -15.36 -3.32
CA VAL A 136 24.45 -15.33 -2.90
C VAL A 136 24.11 -13.97 -2.32
N GLU A 137 24.95 -13.39 -1.46
CA GLU A 137 24.70 -12.06 -0.88
C GLU A 137 24.63 -10.93 -1.93
N TYR A 138 25.53 -10.97 -2.93
CA TYR A 138 25.51 -10.00 -4.03
C TYR A 138 24.29 -10.20 -4.96
N LEU A 139 23.90 -11.45 -5.22
CA LEU A 139 22.71 -11.74 -6.02
C LEU A 139 21.41 -11.44 -5.26
N GLU A 140 21.34 -11.63 -3.94
CA GLU A 140 20.23 -11.20 -3.09
C GLU A 140 20.10 -9.68 -3.07
N ASN A 141 21.20 -8.94 -3.02
CA ASN A 141 21.21 -7.48 -3.12
C ASN A 141 20.69 -7.00 -4.48
N ILE A 142 21.04 -7.70 -5.57
CA ILE A 142 20.55 -7.40 -6.92
C ILE A 142 19.08 -7.82 -7.09
N ILE A 143 18.66 -8.96 -6.56
CA ILE A 143 17.27 -9.43 -6.59
C ILE A 143 16.37 -8.49 -5.76
N GLY A 144 16.84 -8.02 -4.60
CA GLY A 144 16.15 -7.01 -3.79
C GLY A 144 15.98 -5.67 -4.52
N LYS A 145 16.88 -5.34 -5.45
CA LYS A 145 16.78 -4.15 -6.31
C LYS A 145 15.98 -4.37 -7.60
N MET A 146 15.81 -5.61 -8.06
CA MET A 146 15.16 -5.95 -9.34
C MET A 146 13.71 -6.44 -9.21
N GLY A 147 13.17 -6.60 -8.00
CA GLY A 147 11.79 -7.04 -7.81
C GLY A 147 11.18 -6.51 -6.52
N GLY A 148 10.69 -5.26 -6.55
CA GLY A 148 9.79 -4.75 -5.52
C GLY A 148 8.59 -5.70 -5.40
N ARG A 149 8.49 -6.40 -4.27
CA ARG A 149 7.50 -7.49 -4.08
C ARG A 149 6.04 -7.04 -3.94
N GLY A 150 5.76 -5.75 -4.15
CA GLY A 150 4.40 -5.27 -4.36
C GLY A 150 4.39 -3.80 -4.77
N GLY A 151 3.27 -3.34 -5.35
CA GLY A 151 3.09 -1.96 -5.80
C GLY A 151 2.94 -0.93 -4.67
N TYR A 152 3.48 -1.21 -3.48
CA TYR A 152 3.45 -0.38 -2.28
C TYR A 152 4.82 0.24 -1.99
N SER A 153 4.86 1.30 -1.19
CA SER A 153 6.07 1.94 -0.63
C SER A 153 6.45 1.33 0.73
N ALA A 154 5.45 0.85 1.48
CA ALA A 154 5.65 0.09 2.72
C ALA A 154 4.50 -0.93 2.89
N ILE A 155 4.82 -2.10 3.45
CA ILE A 155 3.84 -3.09 3.89
C ILE A 155 3.93 -3.30 5.41
N VAL A 156 2.78 -3.29 6.08
CA VAL A 156 2.66 -3.65 7.50
C VAL A 156 1.93 -4.98 7.64
N TYR A 157 2.49 -5.94 8.37
CA TYR A 157 1.87 -7.26 8.59
C TYR A 157 2.28 -7.85 9.94
N LYS A 158 1.50 -8.83 10.41
CA LYS A 158 1.82 -9.62 11.61
C LYS A 158 2.29 -11.01 11.22
N ASP A 159 3.33 -11.50 11.88
CA ASP A 159 3.81 -12.88 11.77
C ASP A 159 4.41 -13.34 13.10
N ASN A 160 4.04 -14.55 13.55
CA ASN A 160 4.57 -15.19 14.76
C ASN A 160 4.63 -14.30 16.03
N GLY A 161 3.60 -13.47 16.26
CA GLY A 161 3.52 -12.59 17.42
C GLY A 161 4.30 -11.27 17.30
N VAL A 162 4.89 -11.02 16.13
CA VAL A 162 5.63 -9.80 15.80
C VAL A 162 4.85 -9.03 14.74
N VAL A 163 4.86 -7.71 14.84
CA VAL A 163 4.38 -6.80 13.79
C VAL A 163 5.59 -6.22 13.05
N TYR A 164 5.53 -6.21 11.73
CA TYR A 164 6.60 -5.73 10.86
C TYR A 164 6.08 -4.63 9.94
N ALA A 165 6.90 -3.60 9.74
CA ALA A 165 6.83 -2.70 8.60
C ALA A 165 8.05 -2.97 7.71
N LYS A 166 7.83 -3.24 6.42
CA LYS A 166 8.91 -3.50 5.46
C LYS A 166 8.78 -2.64 4.21
N ASN A 167 9.91 -2.27 3.63
CA ASN A 167 9.97 -1.58 2.34
C ASN A 167 9.74 -2.58 1.18
N PRO A 168 9.71 -2.13 -0.09
CA PRO A 168 9.42 -3.01 -1.23
C PRO A 168 10.52 -4.05 -1.51
N ASN A 169 11.75 -3.79 -1.05
CA ASN A 169 12.90 -4.67 -1.17
C ASN A 169 12.87 -5.79 -0.11
N GLY A 170 12.00 -5.68 0.89
CA GLY A 170 11.90 -6.59 2.03
C GLY A 170 12.76 -6.21 3.23
N ASP A 171 13.41 -5.04 3.20
CA ASP A 171 14.15 -4.51 4.35
C ASP A 171 13.16 -4.06 5.43
N THR A 172 13.49 -4.33 6.69
CA THR A 172 12.69 -3.90 7.84
C THR A 172 12.81 -2.40 8.04
N ILE A 173 11.68 -1.69 7.96
CA ILE A 173 11.53 -0.28 8.37
C ILE A 173 11.41 -0.22 9.88
N ALA A 174 10.51 -1.04 10.45
CA ALA A 174 10.31 -1.18 11.88
C ALA A 174 9.74 -2.57 12.22
N GLN A 175 9.92 -3.02 13.45
CA GLN A 175 9.28 -4.22 13.97
C GLN A 175 9.07 -4.10 15.48
N GLY A 176 8.10 -4.82 16.00
CA GLY A 176 7.79 -4.82 17.44
C GLY A 176 6.86 -5.96 17.85
N THR A 177 6.53 -6.03 19.13
CA THR A 177 5.63 -7.03 19.68
C THR A 177 4.19 -6.73 19.26
N ALA A 178 3.52 -7.69 18.61
CA ALA A 178 2.17 -7.49 18.12
C ALA A 178 1.18 -7.19 19.27
N GLY A 179 0.34 -6.18 19.09
CA GLY A 179 -0.62 -5.69 20.09
C GLY A 179 -0.03 -4.76 21.15
N VAL A 180 1.29 -4.56 21.16
CA VAL A 180 1.98 -3.61 22.05
C VAL A 180 2.55 -2.46 21.22
N ASP A 181 3.31 -2.80 20.18
CA ASP A 181 4.08 -1.86 19.34
C ASP A 181 3.42 -1.60 17.97
N ASP A 182 2.16 -2.03 17.77
CA ASP A 182 1.50 -1.91 16.46
C ASP A 182 1.44 -0.45 15.98
N ALA A 183 1.15 0.49 16.89
CA ALA A 183 1.07 1.91 16.56
C ALA A 183 2.40 2.48 16.07
N SER A 184 3.49 2.27 16.80
CA SER A 184 4.81 2.81 16.45
C SER A 184 5.37 2.20 15.16
N VAL A 185 5.09 0.91 14.91
CA VAL A 185 5.46 0.24 13.65
C VAL A 185 4.64 0.76 12.46
N ILE A 186 3.33 0.99 12.64
CA ILE A 186 2.50 1.62 11.61
C ILE A 186 2.94 3.07 11.36
N GLN A 187 3.21 3.84 12.41
CA GLN A 187 3.69 5.22 12.31
C GLN A 187 5.00 5.29 11.53
N SER A 188 5.93 4.35 11.76
CA SER A 188 7.18 4.28 10.99
C SER A 188 6.95 4.03 9.49
N ALA A 189 5.89 3.29 9.13
CA ALA A 189 5.51 3.10 7.73
C ALA A 189 4.86 4.38 7.15
N ILE A 190 4.06 5.10 7.93
CA ILE A 190 3.46 6.38 7.55
C ILE A 190 4.55 7.43 7.30
N ASP A 191 5.53 7.52 8.20
CA ASP A 191 6.67 8.46 8.13
C ASP A 191 7.53 8.23 6.87
N GLN A 192 7.50 7.02 6.29
CA GLN A 192 8.17 6.72 5.01
C GLN A 192 7.44 7.33 3.80
N GLY A 193 6.13 7.59 3.93
CA GLY A 193 5.28 8.16 2.90
C GLY A 193 4.96 7.22 1.73
N GLY A 194 4.34 7.78 0.69
CA GLY A 194 3.94 7.03 -0.50
C GLY A 194 2.71 6.15 -0.27
N PHE A 195 2.75 4.90 -0.75
CA PHE A 195 1.65 3.96 -0.58
C PHE A 195 1.95 2.95 0.54
N ILE A 196 1.27 3.09 1.67
CA ILE A 196 1.30 2.15 2.79
C ILE A 196 0.16 1.13 2.63
N PHE A 197 0.52 -0.15 2.60
CA PHE A 197 -0.43 -1.26 2.62
C PHE A 197 -0.38 -1.98 3.96
N ILE A 198 -1.51 -2.10 4.64
CA ILE A 198 -1.63 -2.81 5.92
C ILE A 198 -2.37 -4.12 5.65
N ALA A 199 -1.69 -5.25 5.85
CA ALA A 199 -2.23 -6.57 5.61
C ALA A 199 -3.38 -6.90 6.59
N LYS A 200 -4.09 -8.01 6.34
CA LYS A 200 -5.13 -8.50 7.25
C LYS A 200 -4.62 -8.63 8.69
N GLY A 201 -5.47 -8.27 9.65
CA GLY A 201 -5.15 -8.33 11.07
C GLY A 201 -5.89 -7.27 11.87
N GLU A 202 -6.02 -7.49 13.17
CA GLU A 202 -6.38 -6.45 14.14
C GLU A 202 -5.10 -5.84 14.70
N TYR A 203 -4.95 -4.52 14.63
CA TYR A 203 -3.80 -3.75 15.11
C TYR A 203 -4.25 -2.84 16.25
N ILE A 204 -3.63 -2.99 17.42
CA ILE A 204 -3.97 -2.20 18.61
C ILE A 204 -3.19 -0.91 18.59
N ILE A 205 -3.89 0.19 18.34
CA ILE A 205 -3.26 1.50 18.24
C ILE A 205 -3.24 2.11 19.64
N THR A 206 -2.06 2.26 20.23
CA THR A 206 -1.86 2.76 21.61
C THR A 206 -1.49 4.25 21.67
N GLU A 207 -1.16 4.84 20.52
CA GLU A 207 -0.88 6.28 20.33
C GLU A 207 -1.46 6.77 19.00
N THR A 208 -1.83 8.05 18.92
CA THR A 208 -2.42 8.66 17.71
C THR A 208 -1.52 8.47 16.49
N LEU A 209 -2.08 8.00 15.37
CA LEU A 209 -1.36 7.96 14.09
C LEU A 209 -1.43 9.34 13.43
N SER A 210 -0.28 9.99 13.26
CA SER A 210 -0.21 11.36 12.76
C SER A 210 0.33 11.40 11.34
N ILE A 211 -0.39 12.08 10.45
CA ILE A 211 0.09 12.42 9.11
C ILE A 211 0.47 13.90 9.10
N LYS A 212 1.78 14.18 9.04
CA LYS A 212 2.33 15.52 9.22
C LYS A 212 2.10 16.40 8.01
N ASN A 213 2.17 17.71 8.22
CA ASN A 213 1.99 18.67 7.13
C ASN A 213 3.15 18.64 6.14
N GLY A 214 2.84 18.65 4.84
CA GLY A 214 3.83 18.69 3.76
C GLY A 214 4.10 17.31 3.14
N ASP A 215 3.50 16.26 3.69
CA ASP A 215 3.51 14.91 3.13
C ASP A 215 2.51 14.82 1.98
N GLY A 216 2.87 15.39 0.82
CA GLY A 216 2.07 15.27 -0.39
C GLY A 216 1.97 13.82 -0.85
N HIS A 217 0.75 13.34 -1.12
CA HIS A 217 0.45 12.03 -1.73
C HIS A 217 0.71 10.77 -0.87
N ILE A 218 0.19 10.74 0.36
CA ILE A 218 0.14 9.50 1.15
C ILE A 218 -1.16 8.73 0.87
N ARG A 219 -1.03 7.41 0.65
CA ARG A 219 -2.15 6.48 0.57
C ARG A 219 -1.98 5.39 1.62
N ILE A 220 -3.00 5.15 2.45
CA ILE A 220 -2.98 4.13 3.49
C ILE A 220 -4.16 3.20 3.29
N TYR A 221 -3.91 1.99 2.75
CA TYR A 221 -4.98 1.02 2.49
C TYR A 221 -4.82 -0.26 3.31
N GLY A 222 -5.95 -0.82 3.72
CA GLY A 222 -6.02 -2.15 4.30
C GLY A 222 -6.31 -3.23 3.27
N GLU A 223 -6.27 -4.49 3.71
CA GLU A 223 -6.65 -5.66 2.93
C GLU A 223 -8.19 -5.83 2.88
N LEU A 224 -8.87 -4.90 2.20
CA LEU A 224 -10.31 -4.98 1.85
C LEU A 224 -11.23 -5.40 3.02
N GLY A 225 -11.18 -4.67 4.13
CA GLY A 225 -12.03 -4.93 5.31
C GLY A 225 -11.56 -6.09 6.21
N ARG A 226 -10.42 -6.71 5.91
CA ARG A 226 -9.75 -7.69 6.80
C ARG A 226 -8.72 -7.06 7.73
N THR A 227 -8.46 -5.78 7.55
CA THR A 227 -7.58 -4.96 8.39
C THR A 227 -8.43 -4.13 9.32
N THR A 228 -8.15 -4.18 10.63
CA THR A 228 -8.79 -3.35 11.65
C THR A 228 -7.73 -2.59 12.42
N LEU A 229 -7.82 -1.27 12.44
CA LEU A 229 -7.09 -0.42 13.38
C LEU A 229 -8.03 -0.17 14.57
N LYS A 230 -7.68 -0.72 15.74
CA LYS A 230 -8.51 -0.69 16.94
C LYS A 230 -7.85 0.17 18.00
N ALA A 231 -8.59 1.13 18.53
CA ALA A 231 -8.11 2.00 19.59
C ALA A 231 -7.81 1.19 20.87
N GLY A 232 -6.57 1.29 21.33
CA GLY A 232 -6.09 0.94 22.66
C GLY A 232 -5.80 2.17 23.52
N MET A 233 -6.24 3.35 23.08
CA MET A 233 -5.99 4.65 23.70
C MET A 233 -7.26 5.49 23.86
N SER A 234 -7.11 6.66 24.50
CA SER A 234 -8.21 7.62 24.79
C SER A 234 -8.13 8.91 23.95
N ASP A 235 -7.32 8.92 22.90
CA ASP A 235 -7.14 10.03 21.96
C ASP A 235 -7.61 9.61 20.55
N ASN A 236 -7.61 10.54 19.61
CA ASN A 236 -8.03 10.35 18.22
C ASN A 236 -7.20 9.24 17.57
N LEU A 237 -7.83 8.38 16.77
CA LEU A 237 -7.12 7.25 16.17
C LEU A 237 -6.15 7.71 15.07
N ILE A 238 -6.62 8.59 14.18
CA ILE A 238 -5.82 9.18 13.09
C ILE A 238 -6.00 10.71 13.10
N GLU A 239 -4.89 11.44 13.05
CA GLU A 239 -4.87 12.89 12.90
C GLU A 239 -4.18 13.31 11.60
N LEU A 240 -4.89 14.12 10.81
CA LEU A 240 -4.41 14.69 9.57
C LEU A 240 -4.10 16.17 9.76
N GLY A 241 -2.81 16.49 9.69
CA GLY A 241 -2.26 17.83 9.70
C GLY A 241 -2.10 18.46 11.09
N GLU A 242 -1.23 19.46 11.12
CA GLU A 242 -0.93 20.31 12.28
C GLU A 242 -1.16 21.80 11.95
N THR A 243 -0.90 22.70 12.88
CA THR A 243 -0.92 24.15 12.59
C THR A 243 0.22 24.53 11.62
N GLY A 244 -0.10 25.17 10.49
CA GLY A 244 0.88 25.94 9.70
C GLY A 244 0.86 25.71 8.18
N THR A 245 0.65 24.48 7.71
CA THR A 245 0.77 24.11 6.29
C THR A 245 -0.35 23.14 5.87
N TYR A 246 -0.64 23.04 4.57
CA TYR A 246 -1.65 22.13 4.05
C TYR A 246 -1.05 20.77 3.74
N ASN A 247 -1.78 19.71 4.07
CA ASN A 247 -1.58 18.41 3.44
C ASN A 247 -2.40 18.30 2.17
N GLN A 248 -1.82 17.64 1.18
CA GLN A 248 -2.45 17.49 -0.13
C GLN A 248 -2.55 16.01 -0.49
N PHE A 249 -3.73 15.59 -0.96
CA PHE A 249 -3.94 14.27 -1.56
C PHE A 249 -3.67 13.09 -0.63
N ILE A 250 -4.19 13.16 0.60
CA ILE A 250 -4.19 12.02 1.53
C ILE A 250 -5.34 11.09 1.17
N GLU A 251 -5.07 9.79 1.04
CA GLU A 251 -6.11 8.79 0.87
C GLU A 251 -6.04 7.71 1.95
N ILE A 252 -7.18 7.39 2.58
CA ILE A 252 -7.29 6.31 3.56
C ILE A 252 -8.48 5.43 3.19
N GLY A 253 -8.28 4.11 3.13
CA GLY A 253 -9.35 3.24 2.67
C GLY A 253 -9.21 1.75 2.93
N TYR A 254 -10.27 1.02 2.60
CA TYR A 254 -10.29 -0.45 2.54
C TYR A 254 -9.98 -1.16 3.87
N MET A 255 -10.32 -0.55 5.00
CA MET A 255 -10.08 -1.07 6.35
C MET A 255 -11.18 -0.68 7.33
N ALA A 256 -11.16 -1.29 8.51
CA ALA A 256 -11.98 -0.89 9.64
C ALA A 256 -11.19 -0.01 10.62
N LEU A 257 -11.83 1.03 11.13
CA LEU A 257 -11.38 1.90 12.21
C LEU A 257 -12.35 1.70 13.38
N HIS A 258 -11.86 1.18 14.50
CA HIS A 258 -12.70 0.81 15.63
C HIS A 258 -12.29 1.57 16.89
N GLY A 259 -13.12 2.49 17.36
CA GLY A 259 -12.82 3.36 18.50
C GLY A 259 -12.85 2.67 19.87
N ASN A 260 -13.37 1.44 19.93
CA ASN A 260 -13.41 0.59 21.13
C ASN A 260 -14.12 1.27 22.32
N ASP A 261 -14.98 2.25 22.03
CA ASP A 261 -15.64 3.13 22.98
C ASP A 261 -14.66 3.86 23.93
N THR A 262 -13.39 3.99 23.53
CA THR A 262 -12.34 4.72 24.27
C THR A 262 -11.84 5.94 23.51
N SER A 263 -11.68 5.83 22.19
CA SER A 263 -11.18 6.92 21.34
C SER A 263 -12.30 7.90 20.97
N PRO A 264 -12.10 9.21 21.07
CA PRO A 264 -13.09 10.21 20.70
C PRO A 264 -13.36 10.29 19.20
N VAL A 265 -12.33 10.21 18.35
CA VAL A 265 -12.49 10.43 16.90
C VAL A 265 -11.71 9.42 16.09
N GLY A 266 -12.35 8.84 15.06
CA GLY A 266 -11.68 7.95 14.12
C GLY A 266 -10.69 8.67 13.22
N ILE A 267 -11.16 9.67 12.48
CA ILE A 267 -10.30 10.52 11.65
C ILE A 267 -10.58 11.98 11.97
N LYS A 268 -9.59 12.68 12.52
CA LYS A 268 -9.65 14.11 12.76
C LYS A 268 -8.75 14.83 11.76
N MET A 269 -9.28 15.87 11.12
CA MET A 269 -8.54 16.59 10.08
C MET A 269 -8.61 18.10 10.23
N PHE A 270 -7.48 18.74 9.97
CA PHE A 270 -7.29 20.19 10.00
C PHE A 270 -6.40 20.59 8.82
N ARG A 271 -6.80 21.63 8.06
CA ARG A 271 -6.06 22.19 6.91
C ARG A 271 -5.67 21.15 5.85
N GLN A 272 -6.63 20.33 5.42
CA GLN A 272 -6.41 19.35 4.34
C GLN A 272 -6.91 19.87 2.99
N LEU A 273 -6.17 19.59 1.92
CA LEU A 273 -6.57 19.83 0.54
C LEU A 273 -6.78 18.48 -0.17
N SER A 274 -8.02 18.23 -0.58
CA SER A 274 -8.41 17.03 -1.32
C SER A 274 -8.13 15.69 -0.62
N PRO A 275 -8.46 15.50 0.68
CA PRO A 275 -8.38 14.18 1.30
C PRO A 275 -9.51 13.28 0.78
N LYS A 276 -9.19 11.99 0.56
CA LYS A 276 -10.13 10.97 0.10
C LYS A 276 -10.24 9.81 1.11
N PHE A 277 -11.47 9.48 1.48
CA PHE A 277 -11.80 8.36 2.35
C PHE A 277 -12.66 7.37 1.58
N THR A 278 -12.21 6.12 1.44
CA THR A 278 -12.89 5.17 0.56
C THR A 278 -13.05 3.81 1.20
N ARG A 279 -14.29 3.29 1.23
CA ARG A 279 -14.58 1.93 1.70
C ARG A 279 -14.04 1.66 3.11
N LEU A 280 -14.23 2.64 3.99
CA LEU A 280 -13.93 2.50 5.42
C LEU A 280 -15.14 1.99 6.19
N CYS A 281 -14.87 1.19 7.23
CA CYS A 281 -15.82 0.83 8.25
C CYS A 281 -15.41 1.56 9.55
N ILE A 282 -16.15 2.58 9.98
CA ILE A 282 -15.75 3.46 11.09
C ILE A 282 -16.79 3.37 12.20
N ALA A 283 -16.41 2.85 13.38
CA ALA A 283 -17.37 2.63 14.44
C ALA A 283 -16.84 2.73 15.86
N HIS A 284 -17.76 2.86 16.82
CA HIS A 284 -17.49 2.80 18.26
C HIS A 284 -16.54 3.89 18.77
N PHE A 285 -16.68 5.12 18.26
CA PHE A 285 -15.97 6.29 18.77
C PHE A 285 -16.83 7.10 19.74
N THR A 286 -16.23 7.65 20.79
CA THR A 286 -16.93 8.35 21.87
C THR A 286 -17.39 9.77 21.52
N ASP A 287 -17.01 10.28 20.35
CA ASP A 287 -17.55 11.52 19.77
C ASP A 287 -17.95 11.32 18.30
N SER A 288 -16.99 11.23 17.38
CA SER A 288 -17.24 11.28 15.93
C SER A 288 -16.51 10.20 15.15
N GLY A 289 -17.12 9.62 14.12
CA GLY A 289 -16.39 8.78 13.17
C GLY A 289 -15.35 9.60 12.39
N ILE A 290 -15.80 10.66 11.72
CA ILE A 290 -14.94 11.61 10.99
C ILE A 290 -15.23 13.03 11.48
N LYS A 291 -14.18 13.78 11.82
CA LYS A 291 -14.26 15.16 12.30
C LYS A 291 -13.38 16.10 11.48
N MET A 292 -13.99 17.11 10.88
CA MET A 292 -13.32 18.07 10.00
C MET A 292 -13.40 19.48 10.57
N GLY A 293 -12.27 20.19 10.52
CA GLY A 293 -12.19 21.60 10.84
C GLY A 293 -11.11 22.34 10.07
N GLY A 294 -11.07 23.65 10.30
CA GLY A 294 -9.94 24.54 9.97
C GLY A 294 -9.43 24.46 8.56
N TYR A 295 -10.08 25.15 7.64
CA TYR A 295 -9.65 25.28 6.24
C TYR A 295 -9.46 23.99 5.43
N THR A 296 -10.06 22.89 5.88
CA THR A 296 -10.12 21.65 5.09
C THR A 296 -11.06 21.80 3.90
N CYS A 297 -10.65 21.37 2.71
CA CYS A 297 -11.38 21.59 1.45
C CYS A 297 -11.25 20.41 0.47
N HIS A 298 -12.21 20.29 -0.46
CA HIS A 298 -12.28 19.24 -1.49
C HIS A 298 -12.31 17.81 -0.94
N VAL A 299 -12.91 17.61 0.24
CA VAL A 299 -12.98 16.29 0.89
C VAL A 299 -13.87 15.35 0.08
N GLU A 300 -13.44 14.10 -0.10
CA GLU A 300 -14.22 13.04 -0.74
C GLU A 300 -14.40 11.87 0.24
N ILE A 301 -15.65 11.49 0.53
CA ILE A 301 -16.00 10.32 1.33
C ILE A 301 -16.87 9.42 0.46
N GLU A 302 -16.41 8.20 0.18
CA GLU A 302 -17.03 7.31 -0.81
C GLU A 302 -17.11 5.87 -0.31
N GLY A 303 -18.28 5.24 -0.40
CA GLY A 303 -18.40 3.81 -0.08
C GLY A 303 -18.19 3.47 1.40
N CYS A 304 -18.29 4.44 2.31
CA CYS A 304 -17.97 4.23 3.72
C CYS A 304 -19.20 3.77 4.52
N ASN A 305 -18.98 2.93 5.52
CA ASN A 305 -19.97 2.57 6.53
C ASN A 305 -19.55 3.17 7.88
N ILE A 306 -20.32 4.12 8.41
CA ILE A 306 -19.98 4.89 9.62
C ILE A 306 -21.08 4.74 10.66
N TYR A 307 -20.78 4.09 11.79
CA TYR A 307 -21.83 3.63 12.69
C TYR A 307 -21.51 3.56 14.17
N SER A 308 -22.55 3.61 15.01
CA SER A 308 -22.41 3.42 16.47
C SER A 308 -21.37 4.35 17.11
N ASN A 309 -21.31 5.61 16.65
CA ASN A 309 -20.51 6.65 17.29
C ASN A 309 -21.40 7.45 18.25
N SER A 310 -20.85 7.86 19.39
CA SER A 310 -21.66 8.42 20.49
C SER A 310 -22.26 9.79 20.22
N ASN A 311 -21.76 10.56 19.24
CA ASN A 311 -22.40 11.82 18.82
C ASN A 311 -22.64 11.89 17.32
N TYR A 312 -21.58 11.81 16.51
CA TYR A 312 -21.65 12.10 15.08
C TYR A 312 -21.07 10.97 14.22
N GLY A 313 -21.71 10.66 13.10
CA GLY A 313 -21.05 9.89 12.04
C GLY A 313 -19.96 10.76 11.39
N ILE A 314 -20.39 11.88 10.80
CA ILE A 314 -19.54 12.91 10.22
C ILE A 314 -19.84 14.27 10.86
N TYR A 315 -18.80 14.93 11.36
CA TYR A 315 -18.86 16.29 11.87
C TYR A 315 -17.98 17.22 11.03
N ALA A 316 -18.55 18.27 10.45
CA ALA A 316 -17.80 19.28 9.69
C ALA A 316 -18.13 20.70 10.16
N ARG A 317 -17.11 21.48 10.51
CA ARG A 317 -17.29 22.88 10.95
C ARG A 317 -16.22 23.80 10.39
N TYR A 318 -16.63 24.94 9.83
CA TYR A 318 -15.75 25.99 9.31
C TYR A 318 -14.72 25.49 8.26
N SER A 319 -15.16 24.66 7.32
CA SER A 319 -14.37 24.29 6.14
C SER A 319 -14.39 25.43 5.11
N LEU A 320 -13.67 26.51 5.42
CA LEU A 320 -13.49 27.71 4.58
C LEU A 320 -12.09 27.71 4.00
N TYR A 321 -11.87 28.06 2.73
CA TYR A 321 -10.53 28.36 2.22
C TYR A 321 -9.99 29.67 2.82
N GLU A 322 -8.67 29.88 2.87
CA GLU A 322 -8.06 31.09 3.49
C GLU A 322 -8.57 32.42 2.91
N ALA A 323 -9.07 32.41 1.67
CA ALA A 323 -9.72 33.56 1.03
C ALA A 323 -11.22 33.73 1.38
N GLY A 324 -11.75 32.97 2.35
CA GLY A 324 -13.15 33.03 2.79
C GLY A 324 -14.15 32.29 1.90
N GLY A 325 -13.69 31.60 0.86
CA GLY A 325 -14.54 30.77 -0.01
C GLY A 325 -14.87 29.43 0.62
N LEU A 326 -16.16 29.06 0.68
CA LEU A 326 -16.57 27.71 1.06
C LEU A 326 -16.14 26.73 -0.03
N GLN A 327 -15.64 25.56 0.36
CA GLN A 327 -15.19 24.52 -0.57
C GLN A 327 -16.03 23.25 -0.40
N PRO A 328 -16.30 22.52 -1.49
CA PRO A 328 -17.23 21.41 -1.46
C PRO A 328 -16.66 20.20 -0.70
N ILE A 329 -17.47 19.62 0.16
CA ILE A 329 -17.33 18.27 0.70
C ILE A 329 -18.22 17.35 -0.16
N SER A 330 -17.69 16.25 -0.69
CA SER A 330 -18.45 15.23 -1.41
C SER A 330 -18.59 13.99 -0.53
N ILE A 331 -19.83 13.55 -0.30
CA ILE A 331 -20.14 12.30 0.39
C ILE A 331 -21.02 11.48 -0.53
N ARG A 332 -20.59 10.26 -0.89
CA ARG A 332 -21.39 9.42 -1.78
C ARG A 332 -21.33 7.94 -1.46
N ASP A 333 -22.37 7.23 -1.90
CA ASP A 333 -22.47 5.76 -1.85
C ASP A 333 -22.15 5.18 -0.46
N SER A 334 -22.50 5.92 0.59
CA SER A 334 -22.10 5.63 1.96
C SER A 334 -23.33 5.32 2.82
N VAL A 335 -23.10 4.58 3.91
CA VAL A 335 -24.12 4.24 4.90
C VAL A 335 -23.71 4.85 6.24
N LEU A 336 -24.61 5.60 6.85
CA LEU A 336 -24.43 6.15 8.18
C LEU A 336 -25.61 5.74 9.05
N HIS A 337 -25.37 4.98 10.11
CA HIS A 337 -26.45 4.53 10.96
C HIS A 337 -26.06 4.37 12.43
N TYR A 338 -27.05 4.37 13.33
CA TYR A 338 -26.82 4.25 14.78
C TYR A 338 -25.89 5.33 15.36
N ASN A 339 -25.83 6.51 14.73
CA ASN A 339 -25.21 7.70 15.30
C ASN A 339 -26.33 8.66 15.73
N PRO A 340 -26.26 9.33 16.91
CA PRO A 340 -27.27 10.32 17.27
C PRO A 340 -27.48 11.39 16.19
N THR A 341 -26.40 11.82 15.53
CA THR A 341 -26.48 12.61 14.30
C THR A 341 -25.60 11.98 13.22
N ASN A 342 -26.17 11.50 12.12
CA ASN A 342 -25.37 10.87 11.07
C ASN A 342 -24.43 11.88 10.40
N ILE A 343 -24.94 13.05 10.01
CA ILE A 343 -24.11 14.15 9.47
C ILE A 343 -24.45 15.47 10.15
N TYR A 344 -23.43 16.14 10.68
CA TYR A 344 -23.52 17.52 11.14
C TYR A 344 -22.60 18.41 10.30
N MET A 345 -23.15 19.48 9.71
CA MET A 345 -22.34 20.48 9.01
C MET A 345 -22.68 21.92 9.40
N HIS A 346 -21.64 22.73 9.61
CA HIS A 346 -21.77 24.13 9.99
C HIS A 346 -20.83 25.06 9.21
N ASN A 347 -21.40 26.04 8.48
CA ASN A 347 -20.66 26.96 7.61
C ASN A 347 -19.80 26.20 6.59
N THR A 348 -20.45 25.35 5.79
CA THR A 348 -19.83 24.47 4.80
C THR A 348 -20.63 24.49 3.48
N MET A 349 -20.00 23.92 2.43
CA MET A 349 -20.62 23.52 1.17
C MET A 349 -20.50 22.00 1.04
N ALA A 350 -21.53 21.31 0.55
CA ALA A 350 -21.45 19.87 0.37
C ALA A 350 -22.37 19.35 -0.75
N VAL A 351 -21.96 18.25 -1.36
CA VAL A 351 -22.79 17.42 -2.22
C VAL A 351 -22.85 16.04 -1.59
N ILE A 352 -24.04 15.61 -1.21
CA ILE A 352 -24.31 14.35 -0.53
C ILE A 352 -25.21 13.54 -1.46
N THR A 353 -24.70 12.44 -2.02
CA THR A 353 -25.37 11.71 -3.10
C THR A 353 -25.45 10.22 -2.80
N SER A 354 -26.61 9.58 -2.97
CA SER A 354 -26.76 8.13 -2.77
C SER A 354 -26.29 7.67 -1.38
N VAL A 355 -26.58 8.46 -0.34
CA VAL A 355 -26.24 8.13 1.05
C VAL A 355 -27.46 7.57 1.76
N ALA A 356 -27.28 6.45 2.46
CA ALA A 356 -28.29 5.87 3.33
C ALA A 356 -28.05 6.28 4.79
N PHE A 357 -29.11 6.74 5.43
CA PHE A 357 -29.18 7.10 6.83
C PHE A 357 -30.10 6.09 7.54
N GLY A 358 -29.70 5.60 8.72
CA GLY A 358 -30.62 4.83 9.57
C GLY A 358 -30.43 5.01 11.09
N SER A 359 -31.49 4.78 11.86
CA SER A 359 -31.45 4.55 13.32
C SER A 359 -30.71 5.61 14.16
N GLY A 360 -30.76 6.88 13.76
CA GLY A 360 -30.21 8.03 14.49
C GLY A 360 -31.28 9.00 14.97
N THR A 361 -30.94 9.95 15.84
CA THR A 361 -31.86 11.05 16.17
C THR A 361 -32.05 11.97 14.97
N TYR A 362 -30.95 12.30 14.28
CA TYR A 362 -30.94 13.12 13.08
C TYR A 362 -30.20 12.43 11.93
N GLY A 363 -30.79 12.40 10.74
CA GLY A 363 -30.09 12.01 9.52
C GLY A 363 -29.05 13.07 9.16
N VAL A 364 -29.50 14.30 8.97
CA VAL A 364 -28.60 15.43 8.74
C VAL A 364 -28.99 16.67 9.55
N ILE A 365 -27.98 17.40 10.05
CA ILE A 365 -28.12 18.72 10.64
C ILE A 365 -27.25 19.71 9.86
N PHE A 366 -27.88 20.76 9.35
CA PHE A 366 -27.22 21.85 8.65
C PHE A 366 -27.40 23.17 9.39
N LEU A 367 -26.29 23.85 9.68
CA LEU A 367 -26.26 25.17 10.28
C LEU A 367 -25.51 26.16 9.38
N ASN A 368 -26.19 27.21 8.92
CA ASN A 368 -25.58 28.28 8.11
C ASN A 368 -24.78 27.74 6.89
N VAL A 369 -25.29 26.70 6.24
CA VAL A 369 -24.63 26.07 5.08
C VAL A 369 -24.99 26.79 3.79
N LYS A 370 -24.08 26.88 2.82
CA LYS A 370 -24.42 27.51 1.52
C LYS A 370 -24.30 26.47 0.43
N GLY A 371 -25.30 26.33 -0.43
CA GLY A 371 -25.22 25.46 -1.61
C GLY A 371 -24.97 23.99 -1.26
N VAL A 372 -25.61 23.48 -0.21
CA VAL A 372 -25.61 22.04 0.05
C VAL A 372 -26.62 21.36 -0.85
N VAL A 373 -26.25 20.23 -1.44
CA VAL A 373 -27.15 19.40 -2.25
C VAL A 373 -27.25 18.01 -1.61
N LEU A 374 -28.47 17.59 -1.33
CA LEU A 374 -28.83 16.20 -1.01
C LEU A 374 -29.43 15.60 -2.27
N ASP A 375 -28.85 14.55 -2.83
CA ASP A 375 -29.30 13.93 -4.07
C ASP A 375 -29.46 12.42 -3.90
N ASN A 376 -30.61 11.86 -4.24
CA ASN A 376 -30.90 10.43 -4.18
C ASN A 376 -30.54 9.79 -2.81
N CYS A 377 -30.74 10.54 -1.72
CA CYS A 377 -30.44 10.08 -0.36
C CYS A 377 -31.63 9.32 0.23
N TYR A 378 -31.33 8.34 1.09
CA TYR A 378 -32.28 7.40 1.66
C TYR A 378 -32.26 7.51 3.18
N TRP A 379 -33.40 7.76 3.81
CA TRP A 379 -33.56 7.78 5.26
C TRP A 379 -34.46 6.60 5.65
N GLU A 380 -34.02 5.78 6.61
CA GLU A 380 -34.72 4.55 6.99
C GLU A 380 -35.64 4.73 8.20
N ALA A 381 -35.10 5.26 9.30
CA ALA A 381 -35.70 5.14 10.63
C ALA A 381 -35.17 6.17 11.63
N GLU A 382 -34.91 7.40 11.18
CA GLU A 382 -34.53 8.51 12.06
C GLU A 382 -35.74 9.15 12.73
N THR A 383 -35.55 9.67 13.95
CA THR A 383 -36.55 10.58 14.54
C THR A 383 -36.71 11.83 13.67
N TYR A 384 -35.61 12.40 13.18
CA TYR A 384 -35.59 13.57 12.33
C TYR A 384 -34.78 13.32 11.05
N GLY A 385 -35.39 13.45 9.87
CA GLY A 385 -34.69 13.27 8.60
C GLY A 385 -33.64 14.36 8.35
N ILE A 386 -34.12 15.59 8.14
CA ILE A 386 -33.34 16.78 7.80
C ILE A 386 -33.65 17.90 8.79
N LYS A 387 -32.64 18.39 9.50
CA LYS A 387 -32.73 19.63 10.28
C LYS A 387 -31.91 20.73 9.63
N ILE A 388 -32.53 21.89 9.40
CA ILE A 388 -31.87 23.07 8.85
C ILE A 388 -32.10 24.25 9.78
N LYS A 389 -31.01 24.84 10.25
CA LYS A 389 -31.03 26.04 11.07
C LYS A 389 -30.29 27.16 10.37
N GLN A 390 -30.95 28.32 10.26
CA GLN A 390 -30.32 29.58 9.93
C GLN A 390 -30.25 30.43 11.20
N ASP A 391 -29.03 30.70 11.65
CA ASP A 391 -28.71 31.46 12.85
C ASP A 391 -27.63 32.49 12.47
N GLY A 392 -28.07 33.52 11.73
CA GLY A 392 -27.22 34.38 10.92
C GLY A 392 -26.88 33.78 9.55
N GLY A 393 -25.96 34.40 8.80
CA GLY A 393 -25.49 33.90 7.50
C GLY A 393 -26.58 33.63 6.45
N ALA A 394 -26.19 33.05 5.31
CA ALA A 394 -27.14 32.47 4.35
C ALA A 394 -27.19 30.95 4.59
N CYS A 395 -28.38 30.35 4.50
CA CYS A 395 -28.57 28.91 4.63
C CYS A 395 -29.37 28.39 3.42
N ASN A 396 -28.71 27.68 2.50
CA ASN A 396 -29.30 27.23 1.22
C ASN A 396 -29.06 25.73 1.02
N VAL A 397 -30.13 24.95 0.89
CA VAL A 397 -30.09 23.48 0.70
C VAL A 397 -30.99 23.07 -0.46
N GLY A 398 -30.45 22.35 -1.44
CA GLY A 398 -31.22 21.65 -2.47
C GLY A 398 -31.44 20.19 -2.07
N VAL A 399 -32.65 19.68 -2.23
CA VAL A 399 -32.99 18.27 -1.97
C VAL A 399 -33.58 17.67 -3.24
N ILE A 400 -32.90 16.70 -3.81
CA ILE A 400 -33.17 16.09 -5.11
C ILE A 400 -33.46 14.60 -4.90
N GLU A 401 -34.62 14.14 -5.36
CA GLU A 401 -35.04 12.74 -5.32
C GLU A 401 -34.82 12.02 -3.97
N PRO A 402 -35.22 12.61 -2.83
CA PRO A 402 -35.04 11.96 -1.53
C PRO A 402 -35.99 10.76 -1.40
N TYR A 403 -35.57 9.79 -0.58
CA TYR A 403 -36.44 8.73 -0.07
C TYR A 403 -36.51 8.79 1.44
N PHE A 404 -37.71 8.89 1.99
CA PHE A 404 -37.99 8.80 3.41
C PHE A 404 -38.78 7.52 3.69
N GLY A 405 -38.23 6.65 4.54
CA GLY A 405 -38.86 5.45 5.05
C GLY A 405 -40.11 5.75 5.89
N SER A 406 -40.92 4.73 6.14
CA SER A 406 -42.15 4.85 6.95
C SER A 406 -41.88 5.20 8.40
N ASP A 407 -40.68 4.90 8.89
CA ASP A 407 -40.34 4.92 10.32
C ASP A 407 -39.67 6.24 10.71
N ILE A 408 -39.90 7.30 9.92
CA ILE A 408 -39.39 8.64 10.19
C ILE A 408 -40.49 9.51 10.79
N ASP A 409 -40.27 9.97 12.03
CA ASP A 409 -41.26 10.77 12.75
C ASP A 409 -41.41 12.17 12.15
N THR A 410 -40.30 12.84 11.84
CA THR A 410 -40.30 14.20 11.30
C THR A 410 -39.27 14.33 10.19
N VAL A 411 -39.74 14.43 8.95
CA VAL A 411 -38.85 14.52 7.79
C VAL A 411 -38.03 15.81 7.78
N LEU A 412 -38.64 16.95 8.14
CA LEU A 412 -37.99 18.26 8.02
C LEU A 412 -38.24 19.15 9.24
N VAL A 413 -37.16 19.63 9.86
CA VAL A 413 -37.18 20.68 10.88
C VAL A 413 -36.50 21.93 10.34
N ARG A 414 -37.22 23.06 10.34
CA ARG A 414 -36.69 24.37 9.95
C ARG A 414 -36.65 25.32 11.15
N GLU A 415 -35.51 25.94 11.36
CA GLU A 415 -35.31 27.01 12.35
C GLU A 415 -34.75 28.26 11.65
N GLY A 416 -35.40 29.41 11.81
CA GLY A 416 -35.07 30.64 11.08
C GLY A 416 -35.72 30.69 9.68
N SER A 417 -35.04 31.28 8.71
CA SER A 417 -35.56 31.48 7.34
C SER A 417 -34.70 30.83 6.23
N PRO A 418 -34.22 29.58 6.39
CA PRO A 418 -33.35 28.94 5.39
C PRO A 418 -34.07 28.79 4.05
N ASN A 419 -33.33 28.97 2.94
CA ASN A 419 -33.82 28.60 1.62
C ASN A 419 -33.64 27.08 1.43
N ILE A 420 -34.73 26.40 1.10
CA ILE A 420 -34.69 24.98 0.76
C ILE A 420 -35.51 24.75 -0.51
N GLU A 421 -34.85 24.12 -1.47
CA GLU A 421 -35.42 23.83 -2.78
C GLU A 421 -35.59 22.32 -2.92
N TRP A 422 -36.82 21.89 -3.19
CA TRP A 422 -37.14 20.48 -3.40
C TRP A 422 -37.31 20.21 -4.89
N MET A 423 -36.59 19.22 -5.41
CA MET A 423 -36.65 18.78 -6.80
C MET A 423 -36.82 17.24 -6.83
N GLY A 424 -37.65 16.71 -7.74
CA GLY A 424 -37.90 15.25 -7.83
C GLY A 424 -39.29 14.83 -7.35
N ARG A 425 -39.46 13.54 -7.00
CA ARG A 425 -40.75 12.82 -6.81
C ARG A 425 -41.88 13.72 -6.24
N TRP A 426 -42.68 14.26 -7.16
CA TRP A 426 -43.72 15.26 -6.92
C TRP A 426 -44.76 14.85 -5.86
N ASN A 427 -44.93 13.55 -5.64
CA ASN A 427 -45.97 12.92 -4.84
C ASN A 427 -45.78 13.05 -3.31
N GLN A 428 -44.64 13.57 -2.86
CA GLN A 428 -44.32 13.78 -1.44
C GLN A 428 -44.30 15.25 -1.03
N ILE A 429 -44.11 16.15 -2.00
CA ILE A 429 -44.07 17.61 -1.83
C ILE A 429 -45.34 18.30 -2.34
N SER A 430 -46.11 17.59 -3.17
CA SER A 430 -47.45 17.97 -3.59
C SER A 430 -48.33 16.74 -3.68
N ARG A 431 -49.55 16.84 -3.17
CA ARG A 431 -50.53 15.77 -3.25
C ARG A 431 -51.88 16.37 -3.53
N SER A 432 -52.68 15.59 -4.23
CA SER A 432 -54.08 15.86 -4.43
C SER A 432 -54.87 14.57 -4.30
N GLY A 433 -56.15 14.71 -4.03
CA GLY A 433 -57.05 13.58 -3.92
C GLY A 433 -58.48 14.03 -3.76
N THR A 434 -59.36 13.04 -3.57
CA THR A 434 -60.76 13.26 -3.21
C THR A 434 -61.00 12.66 -1.85
N ALA A 435 -61.50 13.45 -0.91
CA ALA A 435 -61.98 12.99 0.39
C ALA A 435 -63.50 12.86 0.35
N THR A 436 -64.02 11.80 0.96
CA THR A 436 -65.46 11.53 1.06
C THR A 436 -65.84 11.33 2.52
N PHE A 437 -66.84 12.07 2.98
CA PHE A 437 -67.38 11.99 4.32
C PHE A 437 -68.91 11.93 4.29
N SER A 438 -69.51 11.58 5.43
CA SER A 438 -70.95 11.63 5.66
C SER A 438 -71.25 12.77 6.63
N GLY A 439 -72.14 13.69 6.25
CA GLY A 439 -72.65 14.70 7.15
C GLY A 439 -73.63 14.07 8.15
N ASP A 440 -73.73 14.65 9.34
CA ASP A 440 -74.68 14.23 10.38
C ASP A 440 -75.56 15.39 10.88
N GLY A 441 -75.44 16.59 10.29
CA GLY A 441 -76.15 17.80 10.73
C GLY A 441 -75.58 18.45 12.00
N SER A 442 -74.45 17.98 12.53
CA SER A 442 -73.83 18.48 13.76
C SER A 442 -72.30 18.62 13.73
N THR A 443 -71.59 17.80 12.94
CA THR A 443 -70.13 17.82 12.81
C THR A 443 -69.70 18.97 11.90
N GLU A 444 -68.84 19.84 12.43
CA GLU A 444 -68.34 21.02 11.72
C GLU A 444 -66.92 20.84 11.16
N GLN A 445 -66.15 19.87 11.65
CA GLN A 445 -64.77 19.65 11.22
C GLN A 445 -64.59 18.27 10.59
N PHE A 446 -63.98 18.24 9.41
CA PHE A 446 -63.57 17.02 8.72
C PHE A 446 -62.06 17.00 8.51
N THR A 447 -61.44 15.83 8.68
CA THR A 447 -59.98 15.67 8.63
C THR A 447 -59.56 14.87 7.41
N ILE A 448 -58.62 15.41 6.63
CA ILE A 448 -58.02 14.77 5.46
C ILE A 448 -56.53 14.56 5.74
N ALA A 449 -56.08 13.30 5.83
CA ALA A 449 -54.65 12.99 5.90
C ALA A 449 -54.00 13.30 4.55
N HIS A 450 -53.16 14.34 4.49
CA HIS A 450 -52.58 14.79 3.22
C HIS A 450 -51.36 13.97 2.80
N GLY A 451 -50.67 13.33 3.75
CA GLY A 451 -49.51 12.45 3.50
C GLY A 451 -48.35 13.14 2.77
N LEU A 452 -48.15 14.43 3.06
CA LEU A 452 -46.98 15.21 2.62
C LEU A 452 -45.91 15.12 3.71
N ILE A 453 -44.66 15.37 3.35
CA ILE A 453 -43.51 15.25 4.26
C ILE A 453 -43.35 16.42 5.25
N ALA A 454 -44.12 17.49 5.10
CA ALA A 454 -44.16 18.63 6.03
C ALA A 454 -45.53 19.31 5.96
N THR A 455 -45.79 20.21 6.91
CA THR A 455 -46.96 21.09 6.88
C THR A 455 -47.00 21.86 5.56
N PRO A 456 -48.07 21.73 4.75
CA PRO A 456 -48.16 22.43 3.47
C PRO A 456 -48.31 23.94 3.67
N ALA A 457 -47.55 24.73 2.89
CA ALA A 457 -47.71 26.19 2.86
C ALA A 457 -48.90 26.63 1.98
N ASN A 458 -49.33 25.78 1.05
CA ASN A 458 -50.44 26.05 0.15
C ASN A 458 -51.43 24.88 0.18
N VAL A 459 -52.67 25.15 0.59
CA VAL A 459 -53.77 24.18 0.56
C VAL A 459 -54.99 24.77 -0.09
N GLN A 460 -55.54 24.01 -1.05
CA GLN A 460 -56.78 24.31 -1.72
C GLN A 460 -57.74 23.13 -1.53
N VAL A 461 -58.96 23.43 -1.09
CA VAL A 461 -60.04 22.45 -0.94
C VAL A 461 -61.23 22.97 -1.73
N THR A 462 -61.77 22.12 -2.61
CA THR A 462 -62.84 22.45 -3.54
C THR A 462 -64.01 21.48 -3.34
N PRO A 463 -65.21 21.98 -3.02
CA PRO A 463 -66.43 21.17 -2.97
C PRO A 463 -66.73 20.49 -4.30
N ARG A 464 -67.13 19.22 -4.23
CA ARG A 464 -67.55 18.40 -5.38
C ARG A 464 -68.97 17.87 -5.26
N SER A 465 -69.63 18.12 -4.14
CA SER A 465 -71.05 17.86 -3.92
C SER A 465 -71.75 19.10 -3.40
N GLU A 466 -73.07 19.18 -3.62
CA GLU A 466 -73.91 20.28 -3.14
C GLU A 466 -73.84 20.40 -1.61
N ASP A 467 -73.94 19.27 -0.89
CA ASP A 467 -73.84 19.26 0.58
C ASP A 467 -72.46 19.68 1.10
N ALA A 468 -71.40 19.60 0.29
CA ALA A 468 -70.07 20.08 0.64
C ALA A 468 -69.86 21.58 0.37
N ALA A 469 -70.76 22.25 -0.36
CA ALA A 469 -70.58 23.61 -0.86
C ALA A 469 -70.82 24.72 0.17
N ASN A 470 -71.23 24.37 1.40
CA ASN A 470 -71.36 25.32 2.50
C ASN A 470 -70.05 26.07 2.77
N ASN A 471 -70.13 27.26 3.38
CA ASN A 471 -68.95 28.05 3.72
C ASN A 471 -68.08 27.30 4.76
N PHE A 472 -66.79 27.18 4.47
CA PHE A 472 -65.78 26.63 5.36
C PHE A 472 -64.46 27.40 5.23
N TYR A 473 -63.54 27.15 6.17
CA TYR A 473 -62.13 27.55 6.06
C TYR A 473 -61.22 26.36 6.36
N THR A 474 -59.99 26.40 5.86
CA THR A 474 -59.01 25.33 6.03
C THR A 474 -57.94 25.72 7.04
N THR A 475 -57.58 24.78 7.91
CA THR A 475 -56.36 24.83 8.73
C THR A 475 -55.55 23.56 8.47
N VAL A 476 -54.25 23.60 8.74
CA VAL A 476 -53.34 22.48 8.45
C VAL A 476 -52.34 22.30 9.57
N ASP A 477 -51.95 21.05 9.80
CA ASP A 477 -50.77 20.72 10.59
C ASP A 477 -49.80 19.85 9.75
N GLY A 478 -48.83 19.19 10.39
CA GLY A 478 -47.85 18.35 9.69
C GLY A 478 -48.41 17.07 9.08
N THR A 479 -49.65 16.70 9.41
CA THR A 479 -50.25 15.41 9.03
C THR A 479 -51.58 15.57 8.30
N ASN A 480 -52.37 16.57 8.68
CA ASN A 480 -53.78 16.69 8.37
C ASN A 480 -54.15 18.08 7.81
N ILE A 481 -55.09 18.06 6.87
CA ILE A 481 -55.89 19.22 6.48
C ILE A 481 -57.21 19.12 7.24
N TYR A 482 -57.58 20.21 7.91
CA TYR A 482 -58.85 20.35 8.61
C TYR A 482 -59.77 21.27 7.83
N VAL A 483 -60.94 20.77 7.47
CA VAL A 483 -62.00 21.51 6.78
C VAL A 483 -63.04 21.90 7.82
N ASN A 484 -63.09 23.19 8.17
CA ASN A 484 -63.92 23.73 9.25
C ASN A 484 -65.12 24.47 8.67
N TYR A 485 -66.28 23.83 8.67
CA TYR A 485 -67.54 24.41 8.22
C TYR A 485 -68.08 25.42 9.23
N LEU A 486 -68.65 26.54 8.73
CA LEU A 486 -69.31 27.54 9.57
C LEU A 486 -70.74 27.13 9.98
N SER A 487 -71.29 26.12 9.30
CA SER A 487 -72.55 25.47 9.64
C SER A 487 -72.42 23.98 9.30
N PRO A 488 -72.87 23.07 10.18
CA PRO A 488 -72.78 21.65 9.93
C PRO A 488 -73.42 21.25 8.59
N PRO A 489 -72.74 20.45 7.75
CA PRO A 489 -73.35 19.94 6.53
C PRO A 489 -74.58 19.05 6.80
N PRO A 490 -75.56 18.99 5.88
CA PRO A 490 -76.76 18.17 6.03
C PRO A 490 -76.45 16.69 6.27
N SER A 491 -77.33 16.00 7.01
CA SER A 491 -77.18 14.56 7.24
C SER A 491 -77.37 13.79 5.93
N GLY A 492 -76.41 12.92 5.61
CA GLY A 492 -76.40 12.12 4.39
C GLY A 492 -75.22 11.15 4.37
N SER A 493 -75.30 10.11 3.54
CA SER A 493 -74.23 9.12 3.41
C SER A 493 -73.32 9.47 2.23
N ASN A 494 -72.01 9.59 2.48
CA ASN A 494 -71.00 9.93 1.48
C ASN A 494 -71.35 11.19 0.66
N ASN A 495 -72.08 12.11 1.29
CA ASN A 495 -72.66 13.28 0.67
C ASN A 495 -71.70 14.48 0.69
N ILE A 496 -70.63 14.44 1.48
CA ILE A 496 -69.58 15.44 1.50
C ILE A 496 -68.41 14.95 0.67
N LYS A 497 -68.21 15.52 -0.53
CA LYS A 497 -67.10 15.18 -1.43
C LYS A 497 -66.25 16.41 -1.66
N LEU A 498 -64.95 16.28 -1.39
CA LEU A 498 -63.99 17.38 -1.44
C LEU A 498 -62.81 16.95 -2.30
N ASP A 499 -62.53 17.69 -3.38
CA ASP A 499 -61.23 17.60 -4.04
C ASP A 499 -60.26 18.51 -3.28
N TRP A 500 -59.06 18.00 -3.01
CA TRP A 500 -58.04 18.75 -2.30
C TRP A 500 -56.71 18.70 -3.04
N GLN A 501 -55.94 19.77 -2.89
CA GLN A 501 -54.56 19.86 -3.31
C GLN A 501 -53.76 20.56 -2.22
N ALA A 502 -52.59 20.02 -1.90
CA ALA A 502 -51.67 20.59 -0.93
C ALA A 502 -50.24 20.58 -1.47
N LYS A 503 -49.46 21.61 -1.13
CA LYS A 503 -48.06 21.78 -1.53
C LYS A 503 -47.25 22.45 -0.42
N ILE A 504 -46.04 21.94 -0.20
CA ILE A 504 -45.03 22.48 0.74
C ILE A 504 -44.39 23.76 0.20
#